data_AF-A0A379AB63-F1
#
_entry.id   AF-A0A379AB63-F1
#
_cell.length_a   1.000
_cell.length_b   1.000
_cell.length_c   1.000
_cell.angle_alpha   90.00
_cell.angle_beta   90.00
_cell.angle_gamma   90.00
#
_symmetry.space_group_name_H-M   'P 1'
#
loop_
_entity.id
_entity.type
_entity.pdbx_description
1 polymer ?
#
loop_
_entity_poly.entity_id
_entity_poly.type
_entity_poly.pdbx_seq_one_letter_code
_entity_poly.pdbx_strand_id
1 'polypeptide(L)' 'MQKVVLATGNPGKVRELAELLSAFGLDIVAQTDLGLNRRKRPA' A
#
# COMPACT_ATOMS: atom_id res chain seq x y z
N MET A 1 -5.45 15.12 4.58
CA MET A 1 -4.88 13.77 4.73
C MET A 1 -4.26 13.37 3.41
N GLN A 2 -2.98 13.01 3.37
CA GLN A 2 -2.32 12.60 2.13
C GLN A 2 -2.50 11.10 1.92
N LYS A 3 -3.02 10.71 0.75
CA LYS A 3 -3.15 9.30 0.38
C LYS A 3 -1.84 8.77 -0.19
N VAL A 4 -1.39 7.63 0.31
CA VAL A 4 -0.18 6.95 -0.16
C VAL A 4 -0.55 5.54 -0.57
N VAL A 5 -0.23 5.18 -1.81
CA VAL A 5 -0.46 3.83 -2.31
C VAL A 5 0.68 2.93 -1.88
N LEU A 6 0.37 1.84 -1.20
CA LEU A 6 1.36 0.81 -0.93
C LEU A 6 1.46 -0.12 -2.15
N ALA A 7 2.62 -0.11 -2.81
CA ALA A 7 2.93 -0.89 -4.01
C ALA A 7 3.15 -2.40 -3.72
N THR A 8 2.19 -3.02 -3.02
CA THR A 8 2.17 -4.44 -2.72
C THR A 8 0.75 -4.99 -2.83
N GLY A 9 0.62 -6.20 -3.34
CA GLY A 9 -0.65 -6.95 -3.32
C GLY A 9 -0.68 -7.97 -2.18
N ASN A 10 -0.03 -7.71 -1.04
CA ASN A 10 -0.08 -8.58 0.13
C ASN A 10 -0.93 -7.89 1.22
N PRO A 11 -2.14 -8.41 1.54
CA PRO A 11 -3.02 -7.81 2.54
C PRO A 11 -2.39 -7.66 3.93
N GLY A 12 -1.55 -8.61 4.36
CA GLY A 12 -0.86 -8.53 5.66
C GLY A 12 0.09 -7.34 5.73
N LYS A 13 0.88 -7.13 4.67
CA LYS A 13 1.79 -5.96 4.58
C LYS A 13 1.03 -4.63 4.53
N VAL A 14 -0.12 -4.59 3.83
CA VAL A 14 -0.97 -3.40 3.81
C VAL A 14 -1.44 -3.08 5.22
N ARG A 15 -1.97 -4.07 5.96
CA ARG A 15 -2.44 -3.88 7.33
C ARG A 15 -1.35 -3.39 8.27
N GLU A 16 -0.22 -4.11 8.33
CA GLU A 16 0.88 -3.80 9.25
C GLU A 16 1.49 -2.42 8.98
N LEU A 17 1.71 -2.07 7.71
CA LEU A 17 2.30 -0.78 7.35
C LEU A 17 1.29 0.37 7.46
N ALA A 18 -0.01 0.14 7.21
CA ALA A 18 -1.04 1.14 7.43
C ALA A 18 -1.11 1.56 8.91
N GLU A 19 -1.05 0.59 9.83
CA GLU A 19 -1.06 0.85 11.27
C GLU A 19 0.17 1.64 11.73
N LEU A 20 1.36 1.29 11.23
CA LEU A 20 2.59 2.02 11.56
C LEU A 20 2.60 3.44 10.97
N LEU A 21 2.13 3.60 9.73
CA LEU A 21 2.20 4.87 9.00
C LEU A 21 1.05 5.83 9.35
N SER A 22 -0.05 5.34 9.92
CA SER A 22 -1.15 6.20 10.39
C SER A 22 -0.72 7.14 11.51
N ALA A 23 0.28 6.76 12.31
CA ALA A 23 0.88 7.62 13.34
C ALA A 23 1.53 8.89 12.76
N PHE A 24 1.87 8.89 11.46
CA PHE A 24 2.42 10.03 10.74
C PHE A 24 1.36 10.80 9.94
N GLY A 25 0.07 10.47 10.10
CA GLY A 25 -1.03 11.12 9.38
C GLY A 25 -1.18 10.69 7.91
N LEU A 26 -0.60 9.54 7.54
CA LEU A 26 -0.72 8.96 6.20
C LEU A 26 -1.96 8.07 6.08
N ASP A 27 -2.70 8.25 4.98
CA ASP A 27 -3.82 7.38 4.61
C ASP A 27 -3.33 6.36 3.59
N ILE A 28 -3.14 5.11 4.04
CA ILE A 28 -2.57 4.05 3.20
C ILE A 28 -3.67 3.35 2.39
N VAL A 29 -3.48 3.32 1.08
CA VAL A 29 -4.38 2.66 0.12
C VAL A 29 -3.67 1.47 -0.52
N ALA A 30 -4.32 0.31 -0.62
CA ALA A 30 -3.74 -0.83 -1.30
C ALA A 30 -3.73 -0.59 -2.81
N GLN A 31 -2.67 -1.00 -3.51
CA GLN A 31 -2.63 -0.89 -4.97
C GLN A 31 -3.77 -1.67 -5.65
N THR A 32 -4.25 -2.76 -5.02
CA THR A 32 -5.33 -3.60 -5.53
C THR A 32 -6.68 -2.88 -5.51
N ASP A 33 -6.87 -1.94 -4.58
CA ASP A 33 -8.09 -1.12 -4.51
C ASP A 33 -8.18 -0.14 -5.69
N LEU A 34 -7.04 0.15 -6.32
CA LEU A 34 -6.93 0.94 -7.53
C LEU A 34 -6.88 0.08 -8.81
N GLY A 35 -7.10 -1.24 -8.70
CA GLY A 35 -7.02 -2.17 -9.82
C GLY A 35 -5.60 -2.41 -10.35
N LEU A 36 -4.56 -2.04 -9.59
CA LEU A 36 -3.17 -2.21 -10.01
C LEU A 36 -2.65 -3.62 -9.70
N ASN A 37 -2.10 -4.25 -10.73
CA ASN A 37 -1.44 -5.55 -10.63
C ASN A 37 0.05 -5.42 -10.34
N ARG A 38 0.65 -6.46 -9.74
CA ARG A 38 2.09 -6.49 -9.47
C ARG A 38 2.89 -6.42 -10.77
N ARG A 39 3.80 -5.45 -10.85
CA ARG A 39 4.77 -5.35 -11.95
C ARG A 39 5.82 -6.46 -11.82
N LYS A 40 6.10 -7.18 -12.91
CA LYS A 40 7.26 -8.08 -12.98
C LYS A 40 8.54 -7.25 -13.01
N ARG A 41 9.51 -7.62 -12.18
CA ARG A 41 10.84 -7.01 -12.19
C ARG A 41 11.56 -7.46 -13.47
N PRO A 42 12.22 -6.56 -14.22
CA PRO A 42 13.06 -6.96 -15.35
C PRO A 42 14.18 -7.90 -14.85
N ALA A 43 14.52 -8.88 -15.68
CA ALA A 43 15.61 -9.82 -15.43
C ALA A 43 16.97 -9.11 -15.41
#